data_AF-A0A1W1VTQ8-F1
#
_entry.id   AF-A0A1W1VTQ8-F1
#
_cell.length_a   1.000
_cell.length_b   1.000
_cell.length_c   1.000
_cell.angle_alpha   90.00
_cell.angle_beta   90.00
_cell.angle_gamma   90.00
#
_symmetry.space_group_name_H-M   'P 1'
#
loop_
_entity.id
_entity.type
_entity.pdbx_description
1 polymer ?
#
loop_
_entity_poly.entity_id
_entity_poly.type
_entity_poly.pdbx_seq_one_letter_code
_entity_poly.pdbx_strand_id
1 'polypeptide(L)'
;MVMLWAAAWVICLMGMAALVLDLGRVMAVKEQLQTSVDAGSLAASMHGIRYVKVLVPDRWKRVCDICCGEKGCYCCNCQYYRLSDYLAEGRKDYVWDRSGWYRMAGCGSCGRCCRVYCGRPQVVEQWVQFPGDTVAVARQVVELNLPDDMKPPAGGGVSSVAVEVHSGVAEKQSEYATHSDPLAPSVVVKAAGWMRSLLAGGLWKVDRLEVQSCGQSGVFFLKLGRSGQQTANLNPRPEPG
;
A
#
# COMPACT_ATOMS: atom_id res chain seq x y z
N MET A 1 -26.98 -58.02 -24.28
CA MET A 1 -25.65 -57.68 -23.72
C MET A 1 -25.08 -56.38 -24.27
N VAL A 2 -25.08 -56.16 -25.60
CA VAL A 2 -24.56 -54.92 -26.23
C VAL A 2 -25.26 -53.63 -25.72
N MET A 3 -26.58 -53.65 -25.53
CA MET A 3 -27.32 -52.47 -25.04
C MET A 3 -26.93 -52.05 -23.60
N LEU A 4 -26.59 -52.99 -22.73
CA LEU A 4 -26.16 -52.68 -21.35
C LEU A 4 -24.80 -51.98 -21.32
N TRP A 5 -23.88 -52.42 -22.17
CA TRP A 5 -22.57 -51.78 -22.31
C TRP A 5 -22.67 -50.38 -22.89
N ALA A 6 -23.53 -50.18 -23.89
CA ALA A 6 -23.78 -48.84 -24.45
C ALA A 6 -24.34 -47.88 -23.38
N ALA A 7 -25.32 -48.33 -22.59
CA ALA A 7 -25.88 -47.51 -21.51
C ALA A 7 -24.83 -47.14 -20.44
N ALA A 8 -24.01 -48.10 -20.01
CA ALA A 8 -22.94 -47.85 -19.05
C ALA A 8 -21.92 -46.82 -19.57
N TRP A 9 -21.55 -46.90 -20.85
CA TRP A 9 -20.65 -45.95 -21.50
C TRP A 9 -21.24 -44.53 -21.55
N VAL A 10 -22.51 -44.38 -21.92
CA VAL A 10 -23.16 -43.07 -21.98
C VAL A 10 -23.22 -42.44 -20.59
N ILE A 11 -23.57 -43.21 -19.55
CA ILE A 11 -23.58 -42.72 -18.16
C ILE A 11 -22.18 -42.27 -17.73
N CYS A 12 -21.15 -43.05 -18.06
CA CYS A 12 -19.76 -42.70 -17.76
C CYS A 12 -19.34 -41.39 -18.45
N LEU A 13 -19.65 -41.23 -19.74
CA LEU A 13 -19.34 -40.01 -20.50
C LEU A 13 -20.08 -38.78 -19.95
N MET A 14 -21.36 -38.92 -19.59
CA MET A 14 -22.12 -37.84 -18.95
C MET A 14 -21.52 -37.47 -17.59
N GLY A 15 -21.09 -38.45 -16.79
CA GLY A 15 -20.41 -38.22 -15.53
C GLY A 15 -19.09 -37.46 -15.69
N MET A 16 -18.30 -37.79 -16.71
CA MET A 16 -17.07 -37.05 -17.00
C MET A 16 -17.35 -35.62 -17.50
N ALA A 17 -18.32 -35.44 -18.41
CA ALA A 17 -18.71 -34.12 -18.89
C ALA A 17 -19.19 -33.23 -17.73
N ALA A 18 -19.96 -33.79 -16.81
CA ALA A 18 -20.41 -33.12 -15.60
C ALA A 18 -19.24 -32.64 -14.72
N LEU A 19 -18.27 -33.52 -14.48
CA LEU A 19 -17.09 -33.19 -13.69
C LEU A 19 -16.26 -32.07 -14.33
N VAL A 20 -16.09 -32.11 -15.65
CA VAL A 20 -15.39 -31.04 -16.40
C VAL A 20 -16.10 -29.69 -16.28
N LEU A 21 -17.44 -29.69 -16.31
CA LEU A 21 -18.22 -28.46 -16.14
C LEU A 21 -18.07 -27.86 -14.73
N ASP A 22 -18.15 -28.69 -13.68
CA ASP A 22 -17.96 -28.23 -12.30
C ASP A 22 -16.52 -27.73 -12.07
N LEU A 23 -15.50 -28.42 -12.61
CA LEU A 23 -14.12 -27.94 -12.56
C LEU A 23 -13.94 -26.61 -13.31
N GLY A 24 -14.55 -26.46 -14.48
CA GLY A 24 -14.53 -25.22 -15.25
C GLY A 24 -15.12 -24.05 -14.47
N ARG A 25 -16.24 -24.27 -13.77
CA ARG A 25 -16.85 -23.26 -12.90
C ARG A 25 -15.98 -22.92 -11.71
N VAL A 26 -15.40 -23.91 -11.02
CA VAL A 26 -14.47 -23.66 -9.91
C VAL A 26 -13.29 -22.80 -10.34
N MET A 27 -12.71 -23.09 -11.51
CA MET A 27 -11.60 -22.29 -12.05
C MET A 27 -12.05 -20.86 -12.38
N ALA A 28 -13.23 -20.69 -12.98
CA ALA A 28 -13.78 -19.36 -13.26
C ALA A 28 -14.04 -18.55 -11.97
N VAL A 29 -14.63 -19.18 -10.96
CA VAL A 29 -14.87 -18.57 -9.64
C VAL A 29 -13.56 -18.22 -8.95
N LYS A 30 -12.54 -19.08 -9.05
CA LYS A 30 -11.21 -18.83 -8.51
C LYS A 30 -10.54 -17.60 -9.13
N GLU A 31 -10.61 -17.43 -10.45
CA GLU A 31 -10.07 -16.26 -11.15
C GLU A 31 -10.84 -14.97 -10.80
N GLN A 32 -12.16 -15.04 -10.68
CA GLN A 32 -12.97 -13.90 -10.22
C GLN A 32 -12.65 -13.54 -8.76
N LEU A 33 -12.47 -14.53 -7.89
CA LEU A 33 -12.07 -14.32 -6.50
C LEU A 33 -10.67 -13.71 -6.43
N GLN A 34 -9.72 -14.17 -7.25
CA GLN A 34 -8.39 -13.58 -7.38
C GLN A 34 -8.47 -12.11 -7.77
N THR A 35 -9.28 -11.79 -8.78
CA THR A 35 -9.50 -10.40 -9.22
C THR A 35 -10.06 -9.54 -8.09
N SER A 36 -11.01 -10.08 -7.31
CA SER A 36 -11.60 -9.39 -6.15
C SER A 36 -10.60 -9.11 -5.05
N VAL A 37 -9.77 -10.10 -4.71
CA VAL A 37 -8.71 -10.00 -3.70
C VAL A 37 -7.61 -9.03 -4.15
N ASP A 38 -7.21 -9.08 -5.41
CA ASP A 38 -6.25 -8.15 -5.99
C ASP A 38 -6.79 -6.71 -5.99
N ALA A 39 -8.07 -6.52 -6.36
CA ALA A 39 -8.73 -5.22 -6.27
C ALA A 39 -8.81 -4.70 -4.83
N GLY A 40 -9.14 -5.57 -3.87
CA GLY A 40 -9.19 -5.23 -2.45
C GLY A 40 -7.82 -4.82 -1.88
N SER A 41 -6.78 -5.61 -2.17
CA SER A 41 -5.41 -5.30 -1.76
C SER A 41 -4.93 -3.99 -2.40
N LEU A 42 -5.22 -3.79 -3.68
CA LEU A 42 -4.83 -2.58 -4.42
C LEU A 42 -5.53 -1.34 -3.87
N ALA A 43 -6.85 -1.40 -3.70
CA ALA A 43 -7.63 -0.29 -3.14
C ALA A 43 -7.09 0.11 -1.76
N ALA A 44 -6.88 -0.86 -0.88
CA ALA A 44 -6.31 -0.63 0.44
C ALA A 44 -4.87 -0.05 0.36
N SER A 45 -4.05 -0.53 -0.57
CA SER A 45 -2.69 -0.01 -0.75
C SER A 45 -2.69 1.47 -1.17
N MET A 46 -3.70 1.93 -1.93
CA MET A 46 -3.81 3.34 -2.34
C MET A 46 -4.08 4.30 -1.16
N HIS A 47 -4.57 3.81 -0.02
CA HIS A 47 -4.75 4.61 1.19
C HIS A 47 -3.44 4.85 1.96
N GLY A 48 -2.33 4.25 1.55
CA GLY A 48 -1.03 4.43 2.21
C GLY A 48 -0.56 5.89 2.20
N ILE A 49 -0.33 6.43 3.38
CA ILE A 49 0.19 7.79 3.58
C ILE A 49 1.72 7.74 3.61
N ARG A 50 2.35 8.55 2.76
CA ARG A 50 3.81 8.64 2.65
C ARG A 50 4.35 9.66 3.64
N TYR A 51 5.32 9.25 4.44
CA TYR A 51 6.04 10.10 5.39
C TYR A 51 7.51 10.22 5.02
N VAL A 52 8.14 11.28 5.52
CA VAL A 52 9.55 11.57 5.29
C VAL A 52 10.17 12.22 6.51
N LYS A 53 11.44 11.92 6.74
CA LYS A 53 12.31 12.58 7.69
C LYS A 53 13.46 13.25 6.95
N VAL A 54 13.59 14.56 7.12
CA VAL A 54 14.49 15.41 6.36
C VAL A 54 15.44 16.11 7.32
N LEU A 55 16.75 15.88 7.14
CA LEU A 55 17.80 16.62 7.81
C LEU A 55 18.08 17.91 7.04
N VAL A 56 18.08 19.04 7.73
CA VAL A 56 18.46 20.34 7.20
C VAL A 56 19.80 20.72 7.83
N PRO A 57 20.93 20.38 7.16
CA PRO A 57 22.26 20.67 7.67
C PRO A 57 22.64 22.14 7.48
N ASP A 58 23.77 22.52 8.07
CA ASP A 58 24.49 23.77 7.79
C ASP A 58 23.60 25.02 7.89
N ARG A 59 22.91 25.13 9.02
CA ARG A 59 22.06 26.28 9.30
C ARG A 59 22.87 27.42 9.90
N TRP A 60 22.65 28.64 9.39
CA TRP A 60 23.33 29.85 9.83
C TRP A 60 22.33 30.99 10.00
N LYS A 61 22.41 31.74 11.10
CA LYS A 61 21.59 32.92 11.37
C LYS A 61 22.43 34.17 11.23
N ARG A 62 22.05 35.05 10.31
CA ARG A 62 22.57 36.41 10.21
C ARG A 62 21.66 37.35 10.99
N VAL A 63 22.21 38.05 11.97
CA VAL A 63 21.53 39.12 12.72
C VAL A 63 22.30 40.39 12.49
N CYS A 64 21.63 41.45 12.06
CA CYS A 64 22.21 42.77 11.88
C CYS A 64 21.45 43.77 12.73
N ASP A 65 22.16 44.79 13.21
CA ASP A 65 21.55 45.96 13.82
C ASP A 65 20.88 46.84 12.75
N ILE A 66 19.98 47.71 13.18
CA ILE A 66 19.34 48.70 12.32
C ILE A 66 20.05 50.03 12.54
N CYS A 67 20.83 50.47 11.54
CA CYS A 67 21.42 51.80 11.53
C CYS A 67 20.51 52.75 10.75
N CYS A 68 20.12 53.86 11.36
CA CYS A 68 19.33 54.89 10.71
C CYS A 68 20.19 56.13 10.46
N GLY A 69 20.21 56.59 9.21
CA GLY A 69 20.80 57.87 8.82
C GLY A 69 19.76 58.77 8.16
N GLU A 70 20.18 59.94 7.71
CA GLU A 70 19.30 60.95 7.07
C GLU A 70 18.55 60.42 5.83
N LYS A 71 19.11 59.41 5.15
CA LYS A 71 18.51 58.78 3.96
C LYS A 71 17.67 57.53 4.27
N GLY A 72 17.44 57.21 5.54
CA GLY A 72 16.64 56.07 5.99
C GLY A 72 17.42 55.03 6.82
N CYS A 73 16.75 53.94 7.15
CA CYS A 73 17.31 52.86 7.96
C CYS A 73 17.74 51.66 7.11
N TYR A 74 18.94 51.15 7.36
CA TYR A 74 19.52 49.97 6.70
C TYR A 74 20.12 49.01 7.73
N CYS A 75 20.32 47.76 7.32
CA CYS A 75 20.92 46.74 8.18
C CYS A 75 22.45 46.91 8.22
N CYS A 76 23.02 47.07 9.41
CA CYS A 76 24.45 47.27 9.67
C CYS A 76 24.95 46.28 10.74
N ASN A 77 26.27 46.20 10.97
CA ASN A 77 26.88 45.37 12.03
C ASN A 77 26.39 43.91 12.06
N CYS A 78 26.43 43.25 10.91
CA CYS A 78 25.91 41.89 10.79
C CYS A 78 26.84 40.85 11.43
N GLN A 79 26.28 40.03 12.31
CA GLN A 79 26.94 38.85 12.89
C GLN A 79 26.29 37.56 12.36
N TYR A 80 27.10 36.51 12.24
CA TYR A 80 26.66 35.19 11.81
C TYR A 80 26.80 34.20 12.96
N TYR A 81 25.74 33.45 13.23
CA TYR A 81 25.70 32.40 14.24
C TYR A 81 25.41 31.06 13.58
N ARG A 82 26.20 30.04 13.88
CA ARG A 82 25.88 28.67 13.45
C ARG A 82 24.71 28.16 14.29
N LEU A 83 23.68 27.64 13.62
CA LEU A 83 22.56 26.95 14.26
C LEU A 83 22.78 25.44 14.17
N SER A 84 22.16 24.70 15.09
CA SER A 84 22.11 23.25 14.99
C SER A 84 21.32 22.80 13.76
N ASP A 85 21.70 21.64 13.25
CA ASP A 85 20.94 20.95 12.21
C ASP A 85 19.51 20.69 12.70
N TYR A 86 18.56 20.74 11.77
CA TYR A 86 17.15 20.56 12.09
C TYR A 86 16.61 19.32 11.40
N LEU A 87 15.82 18.53 12.14
CA LEU A 87 15.20 17.31 11.64
C LEU A 87 13.70 17.55 11.49
N ALA A 88 13.25 17.70 10.25
CA ALA A 88 11.84 17.85 9.91
C ALA A 88 11.23 16.47 9.67
N GLU A 89 10.14 16.14 10.36
CA GLU A 89 9.42 14.88 10.23
C GLU A 89 7.93 15.15 9.96
N GLY A 90 7.33 14.36 9.06
CA GLY A 90 5.91 14.45 8.79
C GLY A 90 5.54 13.86 7.44
N ARG A 91 4.32 14.15 6.99
CA ARG A 91 3.85 13.69 5.68
C ARG A 91 4.74 14.26 4.57
N LYS A 92 5.07 13.43 3.59
CA LYS A 92 5.96 13.79 2.48
C LYS A 92 5.46 14.98 1.68
N ASP A 93 4.16 15.01 1.41
CA ASP A 93 3.52 16.09 0.65
C ASP A 93 3.72 17.45 1.33
N TYR A 94 3.61 17.49 2.66
CA TYR A 94 3.79 18.70 3.44
C TYR A 94 5.26 19.06 3.64
N VAL A 95 6.07 18.09 4.10
CA VAL A 95 7.46 18.32 4.49
C VAL A 95 8.34 18.53 3.27
N TRP A 96 8.28 17.65 2.28
CA TRP A 96 9.20 17.63 1.14
C TRP A 96 8.63 18.32 -0.10
N ASP A 97 7.47 17.86 -0.59
CA ASP A 97 6.96 18.30 -1.90
C ASP A 97 6.57 19.80 -1.89
N ARG A 98 6.05 20.29 -0.77
CA ARG A 98 5.75 21.72 -0.54
C ARG A 98 6.87 22.50 0.13
N SER A 99 8.06 21.90 0.27
CA SER A 99 9.19 22.49 1.00
C SER A 99 8.83 22.95 2.43
N GLY A 100 7.93 22.24 3.11
CA GLY A 100 7.54 22.53 4.49
C GLY A 100 8.72 22.49 5.46
N TRP A 101 9.72 21.64 5.18
CA TRP A 101 10.98 21.58 5.92
C TRP A 101 11.66 22.96 6.04
N TYR A 102 11.56 23.83 5.03
CA TYR A 102 12.17 25.16 5.03
C TYR A 102 11.54 26.05 6.11
N ARG A 103 10.21 26.02 6.22
CA ARG A 103 9.48 26.78 7.24
C ARG A 103 9.66 26.18 8.63
N MET A 104 9.60 24.86 8.74
CA MET A 104 9.80 24.14 10.00
C MET A 104 11.20 24.41 10.59
N ALA A 105 12.23 24.42 9.74
CA ALA A 105 13.58 24.78 10.12
C ALA A 105 13.80 26.30 10.28
N GLY A 106 12.74 27.12 10.23
CA GLY A 106 12.82 28.57 10.41
C GLY A 106 13.74 29.28 9.40
N CYS A 107 13.91 28.69 8.22
CA CYS A 107 14.74 29.25 7.16
C CYS A 107 14.05 30.49 6.57
N GLY A 108 14.84 31.47 6.12
CA GLY A 108 14.34 32.69 5.52
C GLY A 108 14.42 33.89 6.46
N SER A 109 13.52 34.86 6.28
CA SER A 109 13.56 36.08 7.11
C SER A 109 13.08 35.79 8.53
N CYS A 110 13.86 36.21 9.52
CA CYS A 110 13.49 36.22 10.94
C CYS A 110 13.23 37.66 11.45
N GLY A 111 13.03 38.62 10.53
CA GLY A 111 12.86 40.05 10.83
C GLY A 111 13.47 40.94 9.74
N ARG A 112 13.28 42.27 9.87
CA ARG A 112 13.72 43.28 8.88
C ARG A 112 15.22 43.18 8.55
N CYS A 113 16.05 42.84 9.54
CA CYS A 113 17.51 42.70 9.41
C CYS A 113 18.04 41.35 9.89
N CYS A 114 17.18 40.32 9.87
CA CYS A 114 17.51 38.97 10.32
C CYS A 114 17.19 37.96 9.22
N ARG A 115 18.14 37.07 8.91
CA ARG A 115 17.93 35.98 7.94
C ARG A 115 18.60 34.69 8.39
N VAL A 116 17.84 33.59 8.34
CA VAL A 116 18.34 32.23 8.52
C VAL A 116 18.60 31.60 7.16
N TYR A 117 19.84 31.20 6.94
CA TYR A 117 20.30 30.41 5.80
C TYR A 117 20.27 28.94 6.20
N CYS A 118 19.81 28.09 5.28
CA CYS A 118 19.75 26.66 5.49
C CYS A 118 20.48 25.97 4.34
N GLY A 119 21.22 24.91 4.67
CA GLY A 119 21.89 24.06 3.71
C GLY A 119 20.90 23.26 2.86
N ARG A 120 21.44 22.43 1.97
CA ARG A 120 20.63 21.55 1.12
C ARG A 120 19.99 20.47 1.99
N PRO A 121 18.65 20.33 1.98
CA PRO A 121 17.98 19.32 2.78
C PRO A 121 18.36 17.91 2.27
N GLN A 122 18.50 16.96 3.20
CA GLN A 122 18.80 15.56 2.92
C GLN A 122 17.69 14.68 3.46
N VAL A 123 17.16 13.79 2.63
CA VAL A 123 16.18 12.79 3.09
C VAL A 123 16.93 11.72 3.87
N VAL A 124 16.63 11.60 5.16
CA VAL A 124 17.20 10.59 6.06
C VAL A 124 16.41 9.30 5.97
N GLU A 125 15.08 9.41 5.98
CA GLU A 125 14.18 8.26 6.08
C GLU A 125 12.87 8.53 5.35
N GLN A 126 12.27 7.47 4.80
CA GLN A 126 10.98 7.48 4.13
C GLN A 126 10.23 6.19 4.47
N TRP A 127 8.95 6.32 4.82
CA TRP A 127 8.10 5.18 5.12
C TRP A 127 6.67 5.41 4.67
N VAL A 128 5.92 4.32 4.52
CA VAL A 128 4.49 4.36 4.26
C VAL A 128 3.76 3.80 5.46
N GLN A 129 2.73 4.53 5.89
CA GLN A 129 1.84 4.11 6.96
C GLN A 129 0.44 3.97 6.39
N PHE A 130 -0.21 2.85 6.68
CA PHE A 130 -1.59 2.63 6.33
C PHE A 130 -2.50 3.08 7.49
N PRO A 131 -3.54 3.89 7.22
CA PRO A 131 -4.48 4.30 8.26
C PRO A 131 -5.34 3.12 8.74
N GLY A 132 -5.96 3.24 9.94
CA GLY A 132 -6.69 2.14 10.58
C GLY A 132 -7.94 1.66 9.82
N ASP A 133 -8.50 2.49 8.94
CA ASP A 133 -9.62 2.19 8.05
C ASP A 133 -9.22 1.33 6.83
N THR A 134 -7.93 1.18 6.54
CA THR A 134 -7.41 0.40 5.41
C THR A 134 -7.98 -1.03 5.35
N VAL A 135 -8.11 -1.68 6.51
CA VAL A 135 -8.67 -3.03 6.64
C VAL A 135 -10.14 -3.07 6.21
N ALA A 136 -10.93 -2.07 6.61
CA ALA A 136 -12.35 -2.00 6.29
C ALA A 136 -12.55 -1.75 4.78
N VAL A 137 -11.74 -0.87 4.18
CA VAL A 137 -11.77 -0.60 2.74
C VAL A 137 -11.43 -1.86 1.93
N ALA A 138 -10.34 -2.57 2.27
CA ALA A 138 -9.97 -3.81 1.58
C ALA A 138 -11.11 -4.83 1.64
N ARG A 139 -11.67 -5.06 2.84
CA ARG A 139 -12.77 -6.01 3.03
C ARG A 139 -14.00 -5.62 2.20
N GLN A 140 -14.41 -4.35 2.25
CA GLN A 140 -15.57 -3.87 1.51
C GLN A 140 -15.40 -4.06 -0.01
N VAL A 141 -14.21 -3.78 -0.55
CA VAL A 141 -13.93 -3.96 -1.98
C VAL A 141 -13.97 -5.43 -2.37
N VAL A 142 -13.45 -6.34 -1.53
CA VAL A 142 -13.56 -7.79 -1.77
C VAL A 142 -15.03 -8.21 -1.79
N GLU A 143 -15.80 -7.82 -0.78
CA GLU A 143 -17.21 -8.19 -0.62
C GLU A 143 -18.07 -7.71 -1.81
N LEU A 144 -17.81 -6.50 -2.31
CA LEU A 144 -18.49 -5.94 -3.48
C LEU A 144 -18.18 -6.70 -4.77
N ASN A 145 -16.99 -7.27 -4.88
CA ASN A 145 -16.50 -7.97 -6.07
C ASN A 145 -16.52 -9.50 -5.92
N LEU A 146 -17.26 -10.04 -4.94
CA LEU A 146 -17.39 -11.48 -4.80
C LEU A 146 -18.03 -12.13 -6.04
N PRO A 147 -17.50 -13.28 -6.49
CA PRO A 147 -18.13 -14.07 -7.55
C PRO A 147 -19.60 -14.36 -7.24
N ASP A 148 -20.47 -14.26 -8.24
CA ASP A 148 -21.92 -14.48 -8.04
C ASP A 148 -22.23 -15.89 -7.52
N ASP A 149 -21.47 -16.89 -7.98
CA ASP A 149 -21.57 -18.29 -7.54
C ASP A 149 -21.20 -18.52 -6.05
N MET A 150 -20.51 -17.55 -5.43
CA MET A 150 -20.17 -17.57 -3.99
C MET A 150 -21.17 -16.78 -3.14
N LYS A 151 -22.15 -16.11 -3.75
CA LYS A 151 -23.16 -15.36 -3.00
C LYS A 151 -24.25 -16.31 -2.48
N PRO A 152 -24.88 -16.01 -1.32
CA PRO A 152 -25.95 -16.84 -0.76
C PRO A 152 -27.10 -17.19 -1.72
N PRO A 153 -27.56 -16.31 -2.63
CA PRO A 153 -28.62 -16.63 -3.60
C PRO A 153 -28.25 -17.74 -4.59
N ALA A 154 -26.96 -17.89 -4.94
CA ALA A 154 -26.47 -18.98 -5.79
C ALA A 154 -26.23 -20.28 -4.99
N GLY A 155 -26.47 -20.25 -3.68
CA GLY A 155 -26.20 -21.35 -2.77
C GLY A 155 -24.73 -21.49 -2.40
N GLY A 156 -23.89 -20.48 -2.64
CA GLY A 156 -22.51 -20.39 -2.15
C GLY A 156 -22.39 -19.58 -0.85
N GLY A 157 -21.17 -19.40 -0.36
CA GLY A 157 -20.91 -18.52 0.78
C GLY A 157 -19.44 -18.13 0.93
N VAL A 158 -19.21 -17.07 1.70
CA VAL A 158 -17.88 -16.62 2.10
C VAL A 158 -17.55 -17.25 3.46
N SER A 159 -16.39 -17.88 3.57
CA SER A 159 -15.92 -18.46 4.84
C SER A 159 -15.06 -17.46 5.62
N SER A 160 -14.19 -16.71 4.93
CA SER A 160 -13.38 -15.69 5.58
C SER A 160 -12.85 -14.63 4.59
N VAL A 161 -12.68 -13.41 5.11
CA VAL A 161 -11.89 -12.35 4.47
C VAL A 161 -10.92 -11.81 5.51
N ALA A 162 -9.66 -12.24 5.42
CA ALA A 162 -8.57 -11.78 6.26
C ALA A 162 -7.77 -10.70 5.52
N VAL A 163 -7.44 -9.63 6.22
CA VAL A 163 -6.65 -8.52 5.69
C VAL A 163 -5.49 -8.29 6.66
N GLU A 164 -4.27 -8.35 6.13
CA GLU A 164 -3.03 -8.13 6.85
C GLU A 164 -2.37 -6.86 6.29
N VAL A 165 -2.03 -5.92 7.16
CA VAL A 165 -1.48 -4.62 6.78
C VAL A 165 -0.04 -4.52 7.28
N HIS A 166 0.88 -4.45 6.35
CA HIS A 166 2.32 -4.40 6.60
C HIS A 166 2.80 -2.98 6.35
N SER A 167 2.83 -2.15 7.40
CA SER A 167 3.34 -0.78 7.30
C SER A 167 4.87 -0.76 7.33
N GLY A 168 5.49 0.14 6.58
CA GLY A 168 6.96 0.30 6.56
C GLY A 168 7.54 0.98 7.80
N VAL A 169 6.71 1.23 8.82
CA VAL A 169 7.13 1.87 10.07
C VAL A 169 7.43 0.77 11.05
N ALA A 170 8.66 0.76 11.50
CA ALA A 170 9.04 0.07 12.70
C ALA A 170 8.25 0.76 13.83
N GLU A 171 7.18 0.12 14.30
CA GLU A 171 6.24 0.66 15.29
C GLU A 171 7.05 1.34 16.41
N LYS A 172 6.80 2.64 16.67
CA LYS A 172 7.58 3.51 17.59
C LYS A 172 7.44 3.10 19.06
N GLN A 173 7.54 1.82 19.38
CA GLN A 173 7.56 1.29 20.75
C GLN A 173 8.89 0.62 21.12
N SER A 174 9.84 0.49 20.18
CA SER A 174 11.17 -0.01 20.49
C SER A 174 12.25 0.85 19.81
N GLU A 175 13.21 1.28 20.61
CA GLU A 175 14.43 2.01 20.19
C GLU A 175 15.34 1.17 19.25
N TYR A 176 14.94 -0.08 18.97
CA TYR A 176 15.56 -1.02 18.04
C TYR A 176 14.49 -1.63 17.11
N ALA A 177 13.80 -0.79 16.36
CA ALA A 177 12.74 -1.27 15.48
C ALA A 177 13.36 -1.66 14.12
N THR A 178 13.66 -2.95 13.99
CA THR A 178 14.18 -3.57 12.77
C THR A 178 13.17 -3.42 11.64
N HIS A 179 13.62 -2.91 10.49
CA HIS A 179 12.89 -2.88 9.21
C HIS A 179 12.61 -4.29 8.63
N SER A 180 12.26 -5.28 9.45
CA SER A 180 12.37 -6.69 9.07
C SER A 180 11.06 -7.34 8.63
N ASP A 181 10.00 -6.59 8.38
CA ASP A 181 8.83 -7.16 7.71
C ASP A 181 9.11 -7.20 6.20
N PRO A 182 9.39 -8.38 5.60
CA PRO A 182 9.68 -8.49 4.16
C PRO A 182 8.48 -8.12 3.29
N LEU A 183 7.28 -8.06 3.86
CA LEU A 183 6.05 -7.70 3.17
C LEU A 183 5.79 -6.19 3.26
N ALA A 184 6.51 -5.42 4.09
CA ALA A 184 6.27 -3.99 4.19
C ALA A 184 6.97 -3.20 3.05
N PRO A 185 6.36 -2.12 2.53
CA PRO A 185 4.98 -1.68 2.76
C PRO A 185 3.98 -2.37 1.81
N SER A 186 3.06 -3.17 2.34
CA SER A 186 1.98 -3.77 1.54
C SER A 186 0.73 -4.08 2.35
N VAL A 187 -0.36 -4.34 1.63
CA VAL A 187 -1.60 -4.90 2.16
C VAL A 187 -1.80 -6.26 1.50
N VAL A 188 -1.95 -7.29 2.32
CA VAL A 188 -2.25 -8.66 1.91
C VAL A 188 -3.70 -8.94 2.23
N VAL A 189 -4.43 -9.45 1.25
CA VAL A 189 -5.84 -9.83 1.40
C VAL A 189 -5.96 -11.30 1.07
N LYS A 190 -6.64 -12.05 1.94
CA LYS A 190 -6.93 -13.47 1.78
C LYS A 190 -8.43 -13.64 1.86
N ALA A 191 -9.03 -14.22 0.83
CA ALA A 191 -10.44 -14.54 0.82
C ALA A 191 -10.63 -16.03 0.60
N ALA A 192 -11.54 -16.62 1.36
CA ALA A 192 -11.96 -17.99 1.21
C ALA A 192 -13.48 -18.07 1.21
N GLY A 193 -14.01 -19.05 0.50
CA GLY A 193 -15.41 -19.38 0.53
C GLY A 193 -15.68 -20.68 -0.21
N TRP A 194 -16.94 -20.89 -0.54
CA TRP A 194 -17.40 -22.11 -1.16
C TRP A 194 -18.52 -21.80 -2.15
N MET A 195 -18.61 -22.61 -3.19
CA MET A 195 -19.70 -22.59 -4.16
C MET A 195 -20.45 -23.91 -4.14
N ARG A 196 -21.70 -23.89 -4.59
CA ARG A 196 -22.52 -25.10 -4.73
C ARG A 196 -22.12 -25.86 -6.00
N SER A 197 -21.82 -27.15 -5.86
CA SER A 197 -21.69 -28.04 -7.01
C SER A 197 -23.05 -28.27 -7.66
N LEU A 198 -23.12 -28.25 -9.00
CA LEU A 198 -24.36 -28.54 -9.72
C LEU A 198 -24.58 -30.04 -9.87
N LEU A 199 -23.51 -30.85 -9.91
CA LEU A 199 -23.57 -32.23 -10.39
C LEU A 199 -22.97 -33.24 -9.40
N ALA A 200 -21.93 -32.86 -8.65
CA ALA A 200 -21.32 -33.69 -7.62
C ALA A 200 -22.19 -33.84 -6.36
N GLY A 201 -23.13 -32.91 -6.11
CA GLY A 201 -24.06 -33.00 -4.98
C GLY A 201 -25.02 -34.19 -5.05
N GLY A 202 -25.61 -34.43 -6.24
CA GLY A 202 -26.58 -35.51 -6.44
C GLY A 202 -25.96 -36.90 -6.58
N LEU A 203 -24.81 -37.00 -7.26
CA LEU A 203 -24.14 -38.28 -7.56
C LEU A 203 -23.09 -38.68 -6.52
N TRP A 204 -22.42 -37.70 -5.89
CA TRP A 204 -21.24 -37.94 -5.04
C TRP A 204 -21.35 -37.32 -3.64
N LYS A 205 -22.49 -36.68 -3.30
CA LYS A 205 -22.72 -35.95 -2.04
C LYS A 205 -21.66 -34.87 -1.76
N VAL A 206 -21.04 -34.32 -2.81
CA VAL A 206 -20.11 -33.20 -2.70
C VAL A 206 -20.88 -31.93 -3.04
N ASP A 207 -21.57 -31.37 -2.05
CA ASP A 207 -22.41 -30.19 -2.27
C ASP A 207 -21.62 -28.87 -2.26
N ARG A 208 -20.39 -28.88 -1.72
CA ARG A 208 -19.57 -27.69 -1.50
C ARG A 208 -18.18 -27.86 -2.12
N LEU A 209 -17.79 -26.88 -2.91
CA LEU A 209 -16.47 -26.76 -3.50
C LEU A 209 -15.80 -25.52 -2.90
N GLU A 210 -14.73 -25.71 -2.15
CA GLU A 210 -13.99 -24.63 -1.49
C GLU A 210 -13.06 -23.93 -2.47
N VAL A 211 -13.00 -22.60 -2.38
CA VAL A 211 -12.14 -21.75 -3.20
C VAL A 211 -11.46 -20.74 -2.27
N GLN A 212 -10.15 -20.61 -2.41
CA GLN A 212 -9.33 -19.66 -1.66
C GLN A 212 -8.39 -18.92 -2.60
N SER A 213 -8.16 -17.65 -2.30
CA SER A 213 -7.24 -16.78 -3.04
C SER A 213 -6.55 -15.79 -2.09
N CYS A 214 -5.35 -15.39 -2.48
CA CYS A 214 -4.53 -14.41 -1.79
C CYS A 214 -4.00 -13.41 -2.82
N GLY A 215 -3.98 -12.14 -2.44
CA GLY A 215 -3.46 -11.05 -3.26
C GLY A 215 -2.73 -10.06 -2.37
N GLN A 216 -1.69 -9.47 -2.92
CA GLN A 216 -0.82 -8.53 -2.23
C GLN A 216 -0.58 -7.32 -3.11
N SER A 217 -0.79 -6.13 -2.56
CA SER A 217 -0.48 -4.88 -3.24
C SER A 217 0.26 -3.94 -2.32
N GLY A 218 1.23 -3.21 -2.87
CA GLY A 218 2.07 -2.28 -2.11
C GLY A 218 2.13 -0.91 -2.75
N VAL A 219 2.44 0.08 -1.94
CA VAL A 219 2.74 1.44 -2.37
C VAL A 219 4.18 1.76 -2.01
N PHE A 220 5.01 1.94 -3.03
CA PHE A 220 6.43 2.16 -2.86
C PHE A 220 6.81 3.62 -3.11
N PHE A 221 7.99 4.01 -2.59
CA PHE A 221 8.67 5.21 -3.05
C PHE A 221 9.38 4.90 -4.36
N LEU A 222 9.27 5.82 -5.32
CA LEU A 222 10.16 5.83 -6.47
C LEU A 222 11.60 5.96 -5.98
N LYS A 223 12.50 5.13 -6.50
CA LYS A 223 13.93 5.15 -6.13
C LYS A 223 14.46 6.57 -6.33
N LEU A 224 14.93 7.17 -5.25
CA LEU A 224 15.57 8.48 -5.31
C LEU A 224 16.94 8.31 -5.98
N GLY A 225 17.18 9.06 -7.04
CA GLY A 225 18.54 9.22 -7.57
C GLY A 225 19.43 9.92 -6.54
N ARG A 226 20.76 9.86 -6.71
CA ARG A 226 21.75 10.53 -5.85
C ARG A 226 21.51 12.04 -5.65
N SER A 227 20.72 12.67 -6.51
CA SER A 227 20.31 14.09 -6.44
C SER A 227 19.05 14.35 -5.61
N GLY A 228 18.39 13.32 -5.07
CA GLY A 228 17.07 13.47 -4.43
C GLY A 228 15.91 13.64 -5.42
N GLN A 229 16.16 13.57 -6.73
CA GLN A 229 15.12 13.51 -7.74
C GLN A 229 14.61 12.07 -7.90
N GLN A 230 13.29 11.91 -8.04
CA GLN A 230 12.67 10.61 -8.31
C GLN A 230 13.16 10.11 -9.67
N THR A 231 13.81 8.94 -9.69
CA THR A 231 14.11 8.23 -10.93
C THR A 231 12.99 7.22 -11.20
N ALA A 232 12.62 7.06 -12.46
CA ALA A 232 11.40 6.39 -12.90
C ALA A 232 11.24 4.94 -12.38
N ASN A 233 9.97 4.57 -12.18
CA ASN A 233 9.37 3.27 -11.82
C ASN A 233 10.31 2.06 -11.75
N LEU A 234 10.50 1.51 -10.55
CA LEU A 234 10.74 0.08 -10.40
C LEU A 234 9.38 -0.60 -10.44
N ASN A 235 9.06 -1.21 -11.57
CA ASN A 235 7.91 -2.07 -11.76
C ASN A 235 8.21 -3.42 -11.08
N PRO A 236 7.56 -3.82 -9.97
CA PRO A 236 7.72 -5.15 -9.44
C PRO A 236 6.64 -5.99 -10.11
N ARG A 237 6.91 -6.50 -11.32
CA ARG A 237 6.25 -7.75 -11.70
C ARG A 237 6.97 -8.84 -10.90
N PRO A 238 6.32 -9.51 -9.93
CA PRO A 238 6.85 -10.79 -9.48
C PRO A 238 6.92 -11.70 -10.71
N GLU A 239 8.08 -12.31 -10.94
CA GLU A 239 8.17 -13.37 -11.93
C GLU A 239 7.24 -14.50 -11.49
N PRO A 240 6.34 -14.99 -12.37
CA PRO A 240 5.55 -16.17 -12.04
C PRO A 240 6.51 -17.36 -11.87
N GLY A 241 6.47 -17.97 -10.68
CA GLY A 241 7.05 -19.28 -10.42
C GLY A 241 6.19 -20.41 -10.96
#